data_AF-A0A9P6XBD7-F1
#
_entry.id   AF-A0A9P6XBD7-F1
#
_cell.length_a   1.000
_cell.length_b   1.000
_cell.length_c   1.000
_cell.angle_alpha   90.00
_cell.angle_beta   90.00
_cell.angle_gamma   90.00
#
_symmetry.space_group_name_H-M   'P 1'
#
loop_
_entity.id
_entity.type
_entity.pdbx_description
1 polymer ?
#
loop_
_entity_poly.entity_id
_entity_poly.type
_entity_poly.pdbx_seq_one_letter_code
_entity_poly.pdbx_strand_id
1 'polypeptide(L)'
;MTVNLLNCSACLNILTLPITLSCGYTICLKCLPATNIERTSFLCPVSNCKKERHLFGPRLKEDEVIRNLLIYDLNTIENLDAYQNISDLLYCSDGEHLLVNPITNHCGHTFCRLCLLQRKFTSNSCPQCEERLPKYQFIQHQPINFTLQHILQLSQLTKHSELIRSINSLPQDTSFSDFTNISYKNIPIILLDFSILPSQKLRIPIYTIHKPSTIQDFLITSKESIYIYLAVAYKSKGTRYVGTVTKITSIEKRGCDILIDVIGLERFTVTETHKMADDHIIADIDMQFDSAYENCDQAVFLAGRIRSFIIDLAHSTPSKSFCNTVQGLLGPVWLNSVQAVYGPLPLSENPAAICWWAALVLPVGIQEKYSLLATPTLIDRLNLILSWIHDLNSQWDNCRQLVAKFTARIGQ
;
A
#
# COMPACT_ATOMS: atom_id res chain seq x y z
N MET A 1 -0.46 24.23 -32.32
CA MET A 1 -0.21 22.84 -32.76
C MET A 1 -1.49 22.07 -32.48
N THR A 2 -2.17 21.57 -33.51
CA THR A 2 -3.32 20.68 -33.35
C THR A 2 -2.85 19.39 -32.71
N VAL A 3 -3.20 19.18 -31.45
CA VAL A 3 -2.91 17.94 -30.74
C VAL A 3 -4.02 16.96 -31.11
N ASN A 4 -3.75 16.07 -32.06
CA ASN A 4 -4.67 14.96 -32.35
C ASN A 4 -4.67 13.97 -31.17
N LEU A 5 -5.63 14.12 -30.25
CA LEU A 5 -5.70 13.37 -28.99
C LEU A 5 -5.91 11.86 -29.19
N LEU A 6 -6.57 11.48 -30.28
CA LEU A 6 -6.91 10.09 -30.61
C LEU A 6 -5.94 9.46 -31.62
N ASN A 7 -4.70 9.92 -31.64
CA ASN A 7 -3.66 9.29 -32.44
C ASN A 7 -3.06 8.06 -31.77
N CYS A 8 -2.77 7.05 -32.58
CA CYS A 8 -2.08 5.85 -32.21
C CYS A 8 -0.67 6.18 -31.72
N SER A 9 -0.31 5.68 -30.53
CA SER A 9 1.01 5.90 -29.94
C SER A 9 2.16 5.19 -30.71
N ALA A 10 1.84 4.31 -31.66
CA ALA A 10 2.81 3.59 -32.48
C ALA A 10 2.95 4.17 -33.90
N CYS A 11 1.84 4.32 -34.64
CA CYS A 11 1.89 4.78 -36.03
C CYS A 11 1.55 6.26 -36.23
N LEU A 12 1.17 6.97 -35.15
CA LEU A 12 0.83 8.40 -35.15
C LEU A 12 -0.37 8.82 -36.02
N ASN A 13 -1.08 7.86 -36.62
CA ASN A 13 -2.35 8.09 -37.31
C ASN A 13 -3.54 7.98 -36.34
N ILE A 14 -4.72 8.45 -36.75
CA ILE A 14 -5.97 8.28 -36.00
C ILE A 14 -6.17 6.79 -35.63
N LEU A 15 -6.56 6.54 -34.39
CA LEU A 15 -6.79 5.19 -33.88
C LEU A 15 -7.86 4.45 -34.69
N THR A 16 -7.59 3.18 -34.98
CA THR A 16 -8.52 2.25 -35.62
C THR A 16 -8.50 0.96 -34.81
N LEU A 17 -9.68 0.53 -34.33
CA LEU A 17 -9.82 -0.56 -33.36
C LEU A 17 -8.86 -0.35 -32.16
N PRO A 18 -9.09 0.67 -31.32
CA PRO A 18 -8.14 1.12 -30.31
C PRO A 18 -7.91 0.05 -29.23
N ILE A 19 -6.66 -0.27 -28.95
CA ILE A 19 -6.25 -1.20 -27.88
C ILE A 19 -5.37 -0.45 -26.90
N THR A 20 -5.81 -0.35 -25.65
CA THR A 20 -4.99 0.22 -24.56
C THR A 20 -4.13 -0.85 -23.93
N LEU A 21 -2.81 -0.63 -23.93
CA LEU A 21 -1.84 -1.59 -23.44
C LEU A 21 -1.62 -1.49 -21.93
N SER A 22 -0.99 -2.50 -21.32
CA SER A 22 -0.59 -2.52 -19.90
C SER A 22 0.54 -1.54 -19.56
N CYS A 23 1.08 -0.81 -20.55
CA CYS A 23 1.88 0.40 -20.34
C CYS A 23 1.07 1.69 -20.26
N GLY A 24 -0.23 1.68 -20.54
CA GLY A 24 -1.09 2.88 -20.56
C GLY A 24 -1.20 3.56 -21.93
N TYR A 25 -0.41 3.14 -22.93
CA TYR A 25 -0.51 3.67 -24.30
C TYR A 25 -1.63 2.99 -25.08
N THR A 26 -2.34 3.76 -25.89
CA THR A 26 -3.36 3.25 -26.81
C THR A 26 -2.80 3.20 -28.24
N ILE A 27 -3.00 2.07 -28.91
CA ILE A 27 -2.55 1.82 -30.28
C ILE A 27 -3.67 1.22 -31.13
N CYS A 28 -3.53 1.24 -32.46
CA CYS A 28 -4.43 0.48 -33.33
C CYS A 28 -4.17 -1.02 -33.18
N LEU A 29 -5.21 -1.85 -33.34
CA LEU A 29 -5.07 -3.31 -33.41
C LEU A 29 -4.02 -3.75 -34.45
N LYS A 30 -4.02 -3.12 -35.64
CA LYS A 30 -3.06 -3.40 -36.71
C LYS A 30 -1.61 -3.04 -36.39
N CYS A 31 -1.37 -2.24 -35.35
CA CYS A 31 -0.03 -1.86 -34.90
C CYS A 31 0.53 -2.84 -33.86
N LEU A 32 -0.26 -3.82 -33.42
CA LEU A 32 0.26 -4.91 -32.60
C LEU A 32 1.19 -5.79 -33.45
N PRO A 33 2.36 -6.19 -32.92
CA PRO A 33 3.19 -7.20 -33.55
C PRO A 33 2.39 -8.49 -33.75
N ALA A 34 2.65 -9.23 -34.83
CA ALA A 34 2.05 -10.55 -35.03
C ALA A 34 2.39 -11.46 -33.84
N THR A 35 1.39 -11.80 -33.03
CA THR A 35 1.54 -12.70 -31.89
C THR A 35 1.32 -14.13 -32.35
N ASN A 36 2.37 -14.97 -32.29
CA ASN A 36 2.16 -16.41 -32.32
C ASN A 36 1.33 -16.80 -31.09
N ILE A 37 0.33 -17.65 -31.27
CA ILE A 37 -0.61 -18.12 -30.23
C ILE A 37 0.12 -18.68 -28.98
N GLU A 38 1.37 -19.11 -29.14
CA GLU A 38 2.23 -19.64 -28.07
C GLU A 38 2.99 -18.57 -27.27
N ARG A 39 3.17 -17.35 -27.80
CA ARG A 39 3.90 -16.27 -27.13
C ARG A 39 2.93 -15.35 -26.40
N THR A 40 2.84 -15.52 -25.10
CA THR A 40 2.10 -14.66 -24.16
C THR A 40 2.70 -13.26 -24.00
N SER A 41 3.80 -12.94 -24.69
CA SER A 41 4.49 -11.65 -24.61
C SER A 41 4.92 -11.10 -25.96
N PHE A 42 4.81 -9.78 -26.15
CA PHE A 42 5.34 -9.06 -27.32
C PHE A 42 6.17 -7.83 -26.92
N LEU A 43 7.02 -7.37 -27.84
CA LEU A 43 7.78 -6.11 -27.70
C LEU A 43 6.88 -4.91 -27.93
N CYS A 44 6.89 -3.94 -27.02
CA CYS A 44 6.03 -2.77 -27.15
C CYS A 44 6.31 -2.02 -28.47
N PRO A 45 5.30 -1.78 -29.34
CA PRO A 45 5.51 -1.04 -30.59
C PRO A 45 5.63 0.49 -30.35
N VAL A 46 5.49 0.96 -29.12
CA VAL A 46 5.59 2.38 -28.75
C VAL A 46 7.02 2.69 -28.35
N SER A 47 7.68 3.57 -29.10
CA SER A 47 9.08 3.98 -28.88
C SER A 47 9.36 4.53 -27.48
N ASN A 48 8.38 5.22 -26.90
CA ASN A 48 8.51 5.89 -25.60
C ASN A 48 8.18 4.96 -24.43
N CYS A 49 7.85 3.69 -24.70
CA CYS A 49 7.56 2.73 -23.65
C CYS A 49 8.85 2.29 -22.96
N LYS A 50 8.94 2.49 -21.64
CA LYS A 50 10.05 2.01 -20.81
C LYS A 50 9.99 0.49 -20.53
N LYS A 51 8.87 -0.17 -20.84
CA LYS A 51 8.72 -1.63 -20.68
C LYS A 51 9.07 -2.30 -22.00
N GLU A 52 10.07 -3.17 -21.99
CA GLU A 52 10.48 -3.89 -23.19
C GLU A 52 9.41 -4.87 -23.68
N ARG A 53 8.71 -5.54 -22.76
CA ARG A 53 7.72 -6.59 -23.08
C ARG A 53 6.41 -6.41 -22.33
N HIS A 54 5.32 -6.77 -23.00
CA HIS A 54 3.99 -6.82 -22.41
C HIS A 54 3.44 -8.24 -22.42
N LEU A 55 2.93 -8.67 -21.28
CA LEU A 55 2.15 -9.91 -21.16
C LEU A 55 0.68 -9.59 -21.40
N PHE A 56 0.03 -10.34 -22.29
CA PHE A 56 -1.42 -10.30 -22.44
C PHE A 56 -1.98 -11.71 -22.54
N GLY A 57 -3.25 -11.84 -22.11
CA GLY A 57 -4.03 -13.03 -22.37
C GLY A 57 -4.25 -13.24 -23.88
N PRO A 58 -4.84 -14.39 -24.26
CA PRO A 58 -5.00 -14.77 -25.67
C PRO A 58 -5.90 -13.83 -26.49
N ARG A 59 -6.62 -12.90 -25.86
CA ARG A 59 -7.50 -11.94 -26.53
C ARG A 59 -7.32 -10.55 -25.94
N LEU A 60 -6.89 -9.62 -26.79
CA LEU A 60 -6.97 -8.18 -26.54
C LEU A 60 -8.34 -7.69 -26.99
N LYS A 61 -8.98 -6.87 -26.18
CA LYS A 61 -10.26 -6.23 -26.50
C LYS A 61 -10.05 -4.74 -26.74
N GLU A 62 -10.92 -4.17 -27.57
CA GLU A 62 -10.93 -2.73 -27.84
C GLU A 62 -11.21 -1.93 -26.57
N ASP A 63 -10.53 -0.80 -26.43
CA ASP A 63 -10.85 0.19 -25.40
C ASP A 63 -12.18 0.85 -25.77
N GLU A 64 -13.23 0.48 -25.03
CA GLU A 64 -14.59 0.87 -25.36
C GLU A 64 -14.79 2.39 -25.27
N VAL A 65 -14.19 3.03 -24.26
CA VAL A 65 -14.31 4.47 -24.06
C VAL A 65 -13.66 5.21 -25.23
N ILE A 66 -12.44 4.82 -25.61
CA ILE A 66 -11.74 5.45 -26.73
C ILE A 66 -12.45 5.15 -28.06
N ARG A 67 -12.97 3.94 -28.25
CA ARG A 67 -13.76 3.58 -29.44
C ARG A 67 -14.98 4.48 -29.60
N ASN A 68 -15.70 4.75 -28.51
CA ASN A 68 -16.86 5.63 -28.53
C ASN A 68 -16.45 7.11 -28.74
N LEU A 69 -15.30 7.53 -28.22
CA LEU A 69 -14.76 8.88 -28.44
C LEU A 69 -14.34 9.13 -29.90
N LEU A 70 -13.96 8.10 -30.66
CA LEU A 70 -13.59 8.22 -32.09
C LEU A 70 -14.74 8.68 -32.99
N ILE A 71 -15.99 8.66 -32.52
CA ILE A 71 -17.16 9.16 -33.23
C ILE A 71 -17.15 10.70 -33.26
N TYR A 72 -16.45 11.34 -32.33
CA TYR A 72 -16.44 12.79 -32.14
C TYR A 72 -15.16 13.41 -32.72
N ASP A 73 -15.29 14.57 -33.35
CA ASP A 73 -14.13 15.33 -33.81
C ASP A 73 -13.50 16.12 -32.64
N LEU A 74 -12.63 15.44 -31.88
CA LEU A 74 -11.98 16.04 -30.72
C LEU A 74 -11.04 17.21 -31.08
N ASN A 75 -10.67 17.39 -32.35
CA ASN A 75 -9.83 18.51 -32.78
C ASN A 75 -10.59 19.85 -32.80
N THR A 76 -11.92 19.80 -32.77
CA THR A 76 -12.80 20.96 -32.66
C THR A 76 -13.11 21.35 -31.21
N ILE A 77 -12.53 20.65 -30.23
CA ILE A 77 -12.68 20.95 -28.80
C ILE A 77 -11.81 22.16 -28.45
N GLU A 78 -12.20 23.31 -29.00
CA GLU A 78 -11.78 24.63 -28.54
C GLU A 78 -12.88 25.27 -27.65
N ASN A 79 -14.10 24.70 -27.64
CA ASN A 79 -15.27 25.23 -26.94
C ASN A 79 -15.94 24.23 -25.98
N LEU A 80 -16.56 24.75 -24.90
CA LEU A 80 -17.24 24.00 -23.85
C LEU A 80 -18.31 23.01 -24.37
N ASP A 81 -19.01 23.37 -25.45
CA ASP A 81 -20.14 22.61 -25.98
C ASP A 81 -19.74 21.22 -26.50
N ALA A 82 -18.52 21.10 -27.05
CA ALA A 82 -18.01 19.82 -27.52
C ALA A 82 -17.64 18.87 -26.36
N TYR A 83 -17.24 19.42 -25.19
CA TYR A 83 -16.96 18.62 -24.00
C TYR A 83 -18.24 18.07 -23.36
N GLN A 84 -19.34 18.85 -23.36
CA GLN A 84 -20.65 18.35 -22.90
C GLN A 84 -21.11 17.13 -23.69
N ASN A 85 -20.79 17.04 -24.97
CA ASN A 85 -21.19 15.92 -25.82
C ASN A 85 -20.43 14.60 -25.54
N ILE A 86 -19.28 14.68 -24.86
CA ILE A 86 -18.44 13.51 -24.54
C ILE A 86 -18.33 13.25 -23.03
N SER A 87 -18.89 14.12 -22.18
CA SER A 87 -18.74 14.03 -20.73
C SER A 87 -19.23 12.69 -20.19
N ASP A 88 -20.34 12.20 -20.73
CA ASP A 88 -21.00 10.96 -20.29
C ASP A 88 -20.10 9.74 -20.53
N LEU A 89 -19.27 9.77 -21.59
CA LEU A 89 -18.30 8.71 -21.89
C LEU A 89 -17.12 8.69 -20.91
N LEU A 90 -16.89 9.78 -20.18
CA LEU A 90 -15.78 9.96 -19.25
C LEU A 90 -16.19 9.72 -17.79
N TYR A 91 -17.44 9.33 -17.53
CA TYR A 91 -17.87 8.90 -16.20
C TYR A 91 -17.36 7.49 -15.88
N CYS A 92 -16.94 7.29 -14.64
CA CYS A 92 -16.60 5.97 -14.13
C CYS A 92 -17.89 5.14 -13.98
N SER A 93 -17.96 3.92 -14.51
CA SER A 93 -19.17 3.10 -14.30
C SER A 93 -19.26 2.43 -12.93
N ASP A 94 -18.22 2.53 -12.10
CA ASP A 94 -18.21 2.03 -10.72
C ASP A 94 -18.46 3.14 -9.68
N GLY A 95 -18.55 4.42 -10.11
CA GLY A 95 -18.79 5.55 -9.21
C GLY A 95 -19.44 6.74 -9.92
N GLU A 96 -20.21 7.57 -9.21
CA GLU A 96 -20.96 8.69 -9.78
C GLU A 96 -20.09 9.93 -10.06
N HIS A 97 -18.93 9.74 -10.69
CA HIS A 97 -17.96 10.81 -10.93
C HIS A 97 -17.16 10.57 -12.22
N LEU A 98 -16.51 11.63 -12.71
CA LEU A 98 -15.57 11.55 -13.83
C LEU A 98 -14.39 10.63 -13.49
N LEU A 99 -13.81 10.00 -14.51
CA LEU A 99 -12.64 9.17 -14.38
C LEU A 99 -11.47 9.93 -13.71
N VAL A 100 -10.88 9.33 -12.68
CA VAL A 100 -9.68 9.81 -11.99
C VAL A 100 -8.62 8.72 -12.06
N ASN A 101 -7.44 9.05 -12.60
CA ASN A 101 -6.38 8.08 -12.88
C ASN A 101 -6.93 6.86 -13.66
N PRO A 102 -7.47 7.07 -14.87
CA PRO A 102 -8.18 6.03 -15.62
C PRO A 102 -7.25 4.87 -15.93
N ILE A 103 -7.74 3.65 -15.76
CA ILE A 103 -7.06 2.41 -16.16
C ILE A 103 -7.99 1.57 -17.00
N THR A 104 -7.50 1.10 -18.16
CA THR A 104 -8.25 0.19 -19.02
C THR A 104 -7.94 -1.25 -18.63
N ASN A 105 -8.95 -2.00 -18.19
CA ASN A 105 -8.80 -3.40 -17.87
C ASN A 105 -8.64 -4.25 -19.15
N HIS A 106 -8.11 -5.47 -19.03
CA HIS A 106 -7.93 -6.41 -20.15
C HIS A 106 -9.22 -6.74 -20.93
N CYS A 107 -10.38 -6.51 -20.32
CA CYS A 107 -11.68 -6.67 -20.96
C CYS A 107 -12.08 -5.49 -21.88
N GLY A 108 -11.26 -4.43 -21.99
CA GLY A 108 -11.55 -3.25 -22.82
C GLY A 108 -12.26 -2.10 -22.09
N HIS A 109 -12.70 -2.33 -20.86
CA HIS A 109 -13.45 -1.37 -20.05
C HIS A 109 -12.53 -0.52 -19.16
N THR A 110 -12.86 0.77 -18.99
CA THR A 110 -12.04 1.74 -18.25
C THR A 110 -12.70 2.18 -16.95
N PHE A 111 -11.92 2.25 -15.87
CA PHE A 111 -12.37 2.69 -14.55
C PHE A 111 -11.32 3.57 -13.87
N CYS A 112 -11.70 4.27 -12.80
CA CYS A 112 -10.73 4.85 -11.88
C CYS A 112 -9.92 3.74 -11.21
N ARG A 113 -8.61 3.94 -11.03
CA ARG A 113 -7.76 2.95 -10.35
C ARG A 113 -8.30 2.56 -8.98
N LEU A 114 -8.68 3.54 -8.16
CA LEU A 114 -9.18 3.29 -6.80
C LEU A 114 -10.53 2.56 -6.79
N CYS A 115 -11.49 2.94 -7.63
CA CYS A 115 -12.77 2.22 -7.76
C CYS A 115 -12.54 0.75 -8.12
N LEU A 116 -11.67 0.48 -9.10
CA LEU A 116 -11.38 -0.90 -9.49
C LEU A 116 -10.68 -1.70 -8.38
N LEU A 117 -9.81 -1.06 -7.59
CA LEU A 117 -9.20 -1.67 -6.41
C LEU A 117 -10.22 -1.92 -5.30
N GLN A 118 -11.19 -1.05 -5.07
CA GLN A 118 -12.29 -1.28 -4.12
C GLN A 118 -13.19 -2.44 -4.58
N ARG A 119 -13.52 -2.50 -5.88
CA ARG A 119 -14.27 -3.60 -6.50
C ARG A 119 -13.63 -4.97 -6.30
N LYS A 120 -12.31 -5.02 -6.07
CA LYS A 120 -11.60 -6.25 -5.70
C LYS A 120 -12.02 -6.85 -4.38
N PHE A 121 -12.42 -6.04 -3.41
CA PHE A 121 -12.87 -6.51 -2.10
C PHE A 121 -14.28 -7.09 -2.17
N THR A 122 -15.15 -6.45 -2.94
CA THR A 122 -16.58 -6.80 -2.99
C THR A 122 -16.84 -7.99 -3.90
N SER A 123 -16.72 -7.78 -5.23
CA SER A 123 -17.15 -8.76 -6.24
C SER A 123 -16.00 -9.43 -6.99
N ASN A 124 -14.83 -8.77 -7.09
CA ASN A 124 -13.69 -9.26 -7.88
C ASN A 124 -13.99 -9.43 -9.40
N SER A 125 -15.03 -8.77 -9.89
CA SER A 125 -15.50 -8.82 -11.28
C SER A 125 -15.66 -7.42 -11.88
N CYS A 126 -15.49 -7.32 -13.20
CA CYS A 126 -15.69 -6.07 -13.95
C CYS A 126 -17.13 -5.58 -13.79
N PRO A 127 -17.37 -4.31 -13.42
CA PRO A 127 -18.71 -3.76 -13.27
C PRO A 127 -19.57 -3.80 -14.54
N GLN A 128 -18.96 -3.85 -15.73
CA GLN A 128 -19.67 -3.79 -17.02
C GLN A 128 -19.89 -5.14 -17.70
N CYS A 129 -18.92 -6.06 -17.62
CA CYS A 129 -18.99 -7.36 -18.32
C CYS A 129 -18.80 -8.58 -17.43
N GLU A 130 -18.67 -8.36 -16.11
CA GLU A 130 -18.53 -9.40 -15.10
C GLU A 130 -17.28 -10.30 -15.20
N GLU A 131 -16.41 -10.07 -16.19
CA GLU A 131 -15.13 -10.78 -16.31
C GLU A 131 -14.27 -10.55 -15.06
N ARG A 132 -13.58 -11.60 -14.63
CA ARG A 132 -12.76 -11.58 -13.41
C ARG A 132 -11.64 -10.54 -13.55
N LEU A 133 -11.51 -9.68 -12.55
CA LEU A 133 -10.49 -8.64 -12.56
C LEU A 133 -9.06 -9.23 -12.37
N PRO A 134 -7.98 -8.57 -12.83
CA PRO A 134 -6.57 -9.00 -12.64
C PRO A 134 -6.11 -9.03 -11.18
N LYS A 135 -4.93 -9.55 -10.84
CA LYS A 135 -4.43 -9.48 -9.44
C LYS A 135 -4.40 -8.03 -8.90
N TYR A 136 -4.64 -7.83 -7.60
CA TYR A 136 -4.66 -6.50 -6.97
C TYR A 136 -3.41 -5.68 -7.29
N GLN A 137 -2.23 -6.28 -7.12
CA GLN A 137 -0.94 -5.67 -7.44
C GLN A 137 -0.82 -5.24 -8.90
N PHE A 138 -1.42 -6.01 -9.83
CA PHE A 138 -1.41 -5.65 -11.24
C PHE A 138 -2.20 -4.35 -11.47
N ILE A 139 -3.39 -4.24 -10.88
CA ILE A 139 -4.24 -3.03 -10.97
C ILE A 139 -3.54 -1.83 -10.31
N GLN A 140 -2.99 -2.04 -9.11
CA GLN A 140 -2.30 -1.01 -8.34
C GLN A 140 -1.12 -0.39 -9.08
N HIS A 141 -0.36 -1.21 -9.83
CA HIS A 141 0.82 -0.78 -10.58
C HIS A 141 0.56 -0.56 -12.07
N GLN A 142 -0.70 -0.66 -12.52
CA GLN A 142 -1.05 -0.40 -13.90
C GLN A 142 -0.90 1.11 -14.18
N PRO A 143 -0.14 1.51 -15.22
CA PRO A 143 -0.10 2.90 -15.65
C PRO A 143 -1.48 3.41 -16.05
N ILE A 144 -1.70 4.71 -15.93
CA ILE A 144 -2.93 5.34 -16.40
C ILE A 144 -3.05 5.22 -17.92
N ASN A 145 -4.27 5.20 -18.44
CA ASN A 145 -4.54 5.38 -19.85
C ASN A 145 -4.17 6.83 -20.23
N PHE A 146 -3.05 6.99 -20.94
CA PHE A 146 -2.51 8.33 -21.24
C PHE A 146 -3.43 9.15 -22.14
N THR A 147 -4.09 8.52 -23.10
CA THR A 147 -5.05 9.19 -23.99
C THR A 147 -6.22 9.75 -23.20
N LEU A 148 -6.86 8.93 -22.36
CA LEU A 148 -8.00 9.39 -21.54
C LEU A 148 -7.57 10.40 -20.48
N GLN A 149 -6.42 10.22 -19.84
CA GLN A 149 -5.89 11.20 -18.89
C GLN A 149 -5.71 12.57 -19.56
N HIS A 150 -5.18 12.60 -20.79
CA HIS A 150 -4.96 13.85 -21.50
C HIS A 150 -6.28 14.54 -21.87
N ILE A 151 -7.28 13.78 -22.32
CA ILE A 151 -8.63 14.29 -22.59
C ILE A 151 -9.27 14.87 -21.31
N LEU A 152 -9.17 14.14 -20.19
CA LEU A 152 -9.64 14.59 -18.88
C LEU A 152 -8.93 15.88 -18.41
N GLN A 153 -7.63 16.01 -18.63
CA GLN A 153 -6.88 17.22 -18.28
C GLN A 153 -7.31 18.44 -19.10
N LEU A 154 -7.52 18.26 -20.41
CA LEU A 154 -8.03 19.34 -21.27
C LEU A 154 -9.40 19.84 -20.81
N SER A 155 -10.27 18.93 -20.35
CA SER A 155 -11.55 19.31 -19.77
C SER A 155 -11.44 20.18 -18.52
N GLN A 156 -10.41 19.93 -17.70
CA GLN A 156 -10.19 20.68 -16.47
C GLN A 156 -9.62 22.06 -16.78
N LEU A 157 -8.83 22.20 -17.84
CA LEU A 157 -8.32 23.48 -18.33
C LEU A 157 -9.43 24.37 -18.93
N THR A 158 -10.49 23.79 -19.52
CA THR A 158 -11.67 24.54 -19.99
C THR A 158 -12.58 25.06 -18.86
N LYS A 159 -12.34 24.65 -17.60
CA LYS A 159 -13.10 25.08 -16.42
C LYS A 159 -12.23 25.93 -15.50
N HIS A 160 -12.07 27.22 -15.81
CA HIS A 160 -11.80 28.18 -14.75
C HIS A 160 -13.08 28.40 -13.94
N SER A 161 -13.00 28.06 -12.66
CA SER A 161 -13.84 28.49 -11.53
C SER A 161 -15.22 27.82 -11.34
N GLU A 162 -15.44 27.39 -10.09
CA GLU A 162 -16.72 27.10 -9.42
C GLU A 162 -17.32 25.68 -9.51
N LEU A 163 -17.43 25.01 -10.67
CA LEU A 163 -18.18 23.73 -10.73
C LEU A 163 -17.40 22.47 -10.28
N ILE A 164 -16.06 22.46 -10.31
CA ILE A 164 -15.27 21.26 -9.92
C ILE A 164 -15.21 21.08 -8.39
N ARG A 165 -15.51 22.13 -7.62
CA ARG A 165 -15.59 22.01 -6.15
C ARG A 165 -16.76 21.10 -5.72
N SER A 166 -17.82 21.00 -6.52
CA SER A 166 -18.96 20.13 -6.28
C SER A 166 -18.87 18.76 -6.97
N ILE A 167 -18.00 18.55 -7.97
CA ILE A 167 -17.82 17.22 -8.61
C ILE A 167 -16.73 16.40 -7.89
N ASN A 168 -15.81 17.07 -7.19
CA ASN A 168 -14.86 16.41 -6.27
C ASN A 168 -15.49 15.99 -4.94
N SER A 169 -16.81 16.11 -4.78
CA SER A 169 -17.54 15.40 -3.74
C SER A 169 -17.70 13.94 -4.17
N LEU A 170 -16.60 13.19 -4.02
CA LEU A 170 -16.74 11.82 -3.53
C LEU A 170 -17.76 11.85 -2.38
N PRO A 171 -18.68 10.87 -2.28
CA PRO A 171 -19.49 10.71 -1.10
C PRO A 171 -18.60 10.77 0.15
N GLN A 172 -18.92 11.71 1.03
CA GLN A 172 -18.57 11.79 2.46
C GLN A 172 -18.52 10.36 3.05
N ASP A 173 -17.48 9.86 3.74
CA ASP A 173 -16.76 10.46 4.87
C ASP A 173 -15.34 9.87 5.15
N THR A 174 -14.70 9.15 4.23
CA THR A 174 -13.41 8.45 4.51
C THR A 174 -12.29 8.71 3.48
N SER A 175 -12.24 9.92 2.91
CA SER A 175 -11.16 10.33 1.99
C SER A 175 -10.15 11.29 2.65
N PHE A 176 -8.88 10.92 2.71
CA PHE A 176 -7.76 11.75 3.16
C PHE A 176 -7.19 12.64 2.03
N SER A 177 -6.60 13.79 2.35
CA SER A 177 -5.43 14.30 1.61
C SER A 177 -4.22 13.56 2.19
N ASP A 178 -3.16 13.31 1.40
CA ASP A 178 -1.96 12.59 1.88
C ASP A 178 -1.55 13.10 3.26
N PHE A 179 -1.04 12.24 4.16
CA PHE A 179 -0.74 12.44 5.59
C PHE A 179 0.12 13.70 5.91
N THR A 180 -0.37 14.86 5.53
CA THR A 180 0.21 16.20 5.62
C THR A 180 -0.65 17.02 6.55
N ASN A 181 -1.95 16.73 6.59
CA ASN A 181 -2.82 17.14 7.68
C ASN A 181 -2.47 16.36 8.94
N ILE A 182 -2.34 17.09 10.04
CA ILE A 182 -2.01 16.51 11.35
C ILE A 182 -3.24 15.82 11.94
N SER A 183 -4.45 16.31 11.65
CA SER A 183 -5.69 15.82 12.26
C SER A 183 -6.72 15.40 11.22
N TYR A 184 -7.40 14.30 11.49
CA TYR A 184 -8.47 13.75 10.66
C TYR A 184 -9.68 13.35 11.50
N LYS A 185 -10.86 13.42 10.88
CA LYS A 185 -12.15 13.27 11.55
C LYS A 185 -12.90 12.03 11.08
N ASN A 186 -13.67 11.40 11.98
CA ASN A 186 -14.57 10.27 11.68
C ASN A 186 -13.89 9.07 11.01
N ILE A 187 -12.69 8.71 11.45
CA ILE A 187 -11.92 7.61 10.86
C ILE A 187 -12.35 6.27 11.46
N PRO A 188 -12.71 5.27 10.62
CA PRO A 188 -12.96 3.93 11.09
C PRO A 188 -11.63 3.25 11.45
N ILE A 189 -11.51 2.76 12.68
CA ILE A 189 -10.31 2.15 13.23
C ILE A 189 -10.63 0.74 13.69
N ILE A 190 -9.87 -0.22 13.14
CA ILE A 190 -9.97 -1.64 13.50
C ILE A 190 -9.17 -1.87 14.78
N LEU A 191 -9.77 -2.56 15.75
CA LEU A 191 -9.12 -2.95 16.99
C LEU A 191 -8.64 -4.40 16.90
N LEU A 192 -7.33 -4.61 16.96
CA LEU A 192 -6.71 -5.95 16.96
C LEU A 192 -6.07 -6.27 18.32
N ASP A 193 -5.91 -7.56 18.62
CA ASP A 193 -5.21 -8.03 19.82
C ASP A 193 -3.68 -7.87 19.75
N PHE A 194 -3.17 -7.19 18.72
CA PHE A 194 -1.78 -6.83 18.55
C PHE A 194 -1.65 -5.47 17.85
N SER A 195 -0.54 -4.77 18.08
CA SER A 195 -0.20 -3.54 17.35
C SER A 195 0.54 -3.84 16.05
N ILE A 196 0.23 -3.09 15.00
CA ILE A 196 1.04 -3.06 13.77
C ILE A 196 2.03 -1.91 13.90
N LEU A 197 3.32 -2.17 13.75
CA LEU A 197 4.36 -1.16 13.82
C LEU A 197 4.63 -0.52 12.44
N PRO A 198 5.18 0.71 12.39
CA PRO A 198 5.70 1.28 11.16
C PRO A 198 6.66 0.33 10.42
N SER A 199 6.56 0.30 9.09
CA SER A 199 7.27 -0.61 8.19
C SER A 199 6.97 -2.11 8.35
N GLN A 200 6.10 -2.51 9.30
CA GLN A 200 5.73 -3.91 9.48
C GLN A 200 4.89 -4.40 8.31
N LYS A 201 5.36 -5.46 7.63
CA LYS A 201 4.54 -6.21 6.67
C LYS A 201 3.79 -7.31 7.42
N LEU A 202 2.49 -7.43 7.17
CA LEU A 202 1.65 -8.43 7.82
C LEU A 202 0.54 -8.92 6.88
N ARG A 203 0.23 -10.21 6.97
CA ARG A 203 -0.94 -10.81 6.33
C ARG A 203 -2.05 -10.99 7.38
N ILE A 204 -3.20 -10.37 7.17
CA ILE A 204 -4.32 -10.36 8.12
C ILE A 204 -5.54 -11.02 7.47
N PRO A 205 -6.13 -12.05 8.08
CA PRO A 205 -7.42 -12.57 7.66
C PRO A 205 -8.55 -11.58 7.96
N ILE A 206 -9.44 -11.34 6.99
CA ILE A 206 -10.54 -10.39 7.16
C ILE A 206 -11.47 -10.81 8.30
N TYR A 207 -11.72 -12.10 8.54
CA TYR A 207 -12.58 -12.50 9.68
C TYR A 207 -12.01 -12.08 11.04
N THR A 208 -10.69 -11.83 11.13
CA THR A 208 -10.03 -11.26 12.31
C THR A 208 -10.31 -9.76 12.45
N ILE A 209 -10.67 -9.11 11.34
CA ILE A 209 -10.99 -7.70 11.22
C ILE A 209 -12.52 -7.50 11.35
N HIS A 210 -13.32 -8.07 10.44
CA HIS A 210 -14.79 -8.00 10.38
C HIS A 210 -15.40 -9.06 9.43
N LYS A 211 -16.72 -9.04 9.25
CA LYS A 211 -17.38 -9.79 8.17
C LYS A 211 -16.90 -9.28 6.80
N PRO A 212 -16.68 -10.17 5.81
CA PRO A 212 -16.28 -9.79 4.46
C PRO A 212 -17.14 -8.71 3.80
N SER A 213 -18.43 -8.63 4.13
CA SER A 213 -19.37 -7.65 3.58
C SER A 213 -19.17 -6.23 4.08
N THR A 214 -18.48 -6.02 5.21
CA THR A 214 -18.32 -4.70 5.85
C THR A 214 -16.91 -4.15 5.75
N ILE A 215 -15.94 -4.90 5.20
CA ILE A 215 -14.54 -4.42 5.06
C ILE A 215 -14.47 -3.09 4.31
N GLN A 216 -15.37 -2.88 3.34
CA GLN A 216 -15.45 -1.65 2.54
C GLN A 216 -15.65 -0.40 3.41
N ASP A 217 -16.35 -0.53 4.54
CA ASP A 217 -16.65 0.57 5.46
C ASP A 217 -15.40 1.04 6.23
N PHE A 218 -14.35 0.21 6.24
CA PHE A 218 -13.06 0.49 6.88
C PHE A 218 -11.98 0.91 5.90
N LEU A 219 -12.24 0.80 4.59
CA LEU A 219 -11.28 1.20 3.57
C LEU A 219 -11.18 2.71 3.54
N ILE A 220 -9.96 3.20 3.70
CA ILE A 220 -9.65 4.61 3.63
C ILE A 220 -8.91 4.88 2.33
N THR A 221 -9.32 5.93 1.61
CA THR A 221 -8.66 6.37 0.37
C THR A 221 -8.10 7.77 0.53
N SER A 222 -7.10 8.16 -0.27
CA SER A 222 -6.66 9.55 -0.36
C SER A 222 -6.95 10.10 -1.75
N LYS A 223 -7.25 11.39 -1.87
CA LYS A 223 -7.46 12.06 -3.17
C LYS A 223 -6.15 12.19 -3.96
N GLU A 224 -5.02 12.20 -3.26
CA GLU A 224 -3.68 12.43 -3.82
C GLU A 224 -2.92 11.11 -4.04
N SER A 225 -3.30 10.06 -3.30
CA SER A 225 -2.70 8.74 -3.42
C SER A 225 -3.54 7.78 -4.27
N ILE A 226 -2.84 6.81 -4.86
CA ILE A 226 -3.42 5.72 -5.63
C ILE A 226 -3.63 4.44 -4.81
N TYR A 227 -3.45 4.53 -3.49
CA TYR A 227 -3.47 3.40 -2.56
C TYR A 227 -4.71 3.40 -1.66
N ILE A 228 -5.02 2.21 -1.14
CA ILE A 228 -6.06 2.01 -0.13
C ILE A 228 -5.37 1.73 1.22
N TYR A 229 -5.93 2.30 2.28
CA TYR A 229 -5.40 2.24 3.64
C TYR A 229 -6.42 1.67 4.62
N LEU A 230 -5.93 1.28 5.79
CA LEU A 230 -6.70 0.92 6.97
C LEU A 230 -6.07 1.61 8.19
N ALA A 231 -6.89 2.10 9.12
CA ALA A 231 -6.41 2.51 10.44
C ALA A 231 -6.56 1.35 11.42
N VAL A 232 -5.46 0.96 12.08
CA VAL A 232 -5.44 -0.19 13.00
C VAL A 232 -4.86 0.24 14.34
N ALA A 233 -5.56 -0.07 15.43
CA ALA A 233 -5.11 0.17 16.79
C ALA A 233 -5.12 -1.11 17.62
N TYR A 234 -4.29 -1.13 18.67
CA TYR A 234 -4.29 -2.23 19.63
C TYR A 234 -5.51 -2.13 20.55
N LYS A 235 -6.20 -3.25 20.76
CA LYS A 235 -7.31 -3.40 21.71
C LYS A 235 -6.78 -3.34 23.14
N SER A 236 -6.60 -2.12 23.63
CA SER A 236 -6.22 -1.85 25.02
C SER A 236 -7.42 -1.43 25.86
N LYS A 237 -7.43 -1.78 27.14
CA LYS A 237 -8.37 -1.24 28.14
C LYS A 237 -8.00 0.18 28.60
N GLY A 238 -6.95 0.77 28.02
CA GLY A 238 -6.47 2.10 28.34
C GLY A 238 -7.43 3.22 27.91
N THR A 239 -7.14 4.44 28.35
CA THR A 239 -7.97 5.63 28.12
C THR A 239 -7.80 6.24 26.72
N ARG A 240 -6.69 5.96 26.02
CA ARG A 240 -6.41 6.51 24.68
C ARG A 240 -5.78 5.47 23.77
N TYR A 241 -6.37 5.30 22.58
CA TYR A 241 -5.87 4.38 21.56
C TYR A 241 -4.72 5.01 20.77
N VAL A 242 -3.68 4.21 20.57
CA VAL A 242 -2.58 4.50 19.63
C VAL A 242 -2.59 3.41 18.57
N GLY A 243 -2.36 3.81 17.33
CA GLY A 243 -2.39 2.91 16.19
C GLY A 243 -1.46 3.32 15.07
N THR A 244 -1.56 2.58 13.98
CA THR A 244 -0.77 2.77 12.77
C THR A 244 -1.70 2.75 11.57
N VAL A 245 -1.54 3.72 10.68
CA VAL A 245 -2.18 3.66 9.37
C VAL A 245 -1.40 2.67 8.52
N THR A 246 -2.11 1.72 7.93
CA THR A 246 -1.53 0.66 7.13
C THR A 246 -1.98 0.78 5.69
N LYS A 247 -1.07 0.52 4.75
CA LYS A 247 -1.37 0.48 3.32
C LYS A 247 -1.63 -0.95 2.90
N ILE A 248 -2.72 -1.17 2.17
CA ILE A 248 -3.00 -2.46 1.55
C ILE A 248 -2.10 -2.65 0.33
N THR A 249 -1.44 -3.80 0.27
CA THR A 249 -0.49 -4.18 -0.78
C THR A 249 -0.97 -5.36 -1.62
N SER A 250 -1.88 -6.17 -1.09
CA SER A 250 -2.48 -7.30 -1.79
C SER A 250 -3.77 -7.75 -1.11
N ILE A 251 -4.61 -8.43 -1.87
CA ILE A 251 -5.78 -9.15 -1.40
C ILE A 251 -5.83 -10.53 -2.09
N GLU A 252 -6.09 -11.55 -1.29
CA GLU A 252 -6.27 -12.92 -1.74
C GLU A 252 -7.62 -13.45 -1.22
N LYS A 253 -8.54 -13.77 -2.14
CA LYS A 253 -9.85 -14.34 -1.81
C LYS A 253 -9.85 -15.84 -2.12
N ARG A 254 -10.10 -16.68 -1.10
CA ARG A 254 -10.23 -18.13 -1.18
C ARG A 254 -11.61 -18.54 -0.66
N GLY A 255 -12.58 -18.69 -1.56
CA GLY A 255 -13.97 -18.93 -1.17
C GLY A 255 -14.53 -17.74 -0.39
N CYS A 256 -14.93 -17.97 0.86
CA CYS A 256 -15.40 -16.92 1.78
C CYS A 256 -14.26 -16.23 2.54
N ASP A 257 -13.07 -16.84 2.59
CA ASP A 257 -11.93 -16.29 3.30
C ASP A 257 -11.24 -15.23 2.46
N ILE A 258 -10.95 -14.09 3.08
CA ILE A 258 -10.19 -13.02 2.46
C ILE A 258 -8.97 -12.76 3.33
N LEU A 259 -7.80 -12.77 2.70
CA LEU A 259 -6.52 -12.41 3.32
C LEU A 259 -6.05 -11.10 2.71
N ILE A 260 -5.68 -10.14 3.55
CA ILE A 260 -5.13 -8.86 3.11
C ILE A 260 -3.67 -8.79 3.55
N ASP A 261 -2.79 -8.41 2.63
CA ASP A 261 -1.41 -8.06 2.96
C ASP A 261 -1.31 -6.55 3.15
N VAL A 262 -0.84 -6.12 4.33
CA VAL A 262 -0.68 -4.71 4.67
C VAL A 262 0.77 -4.39 5.02
N ILE A 263 1.14 -3.12 4.88
CA ILE A 263 2.37 -2.56 5.43
C ILE A 263 2.05 -1.36 6.33
N GLY A 264 2.57 -1.36 7.55
CA GLY A 264 2.47 -0.22 8.46
C GLY A 264 3.20 1.00 7.93
N LEU A 265 2.54 2.15 7.99
CA LEU A 265 3.09 3.45 7.60
C LEU A 265 3.26 4.29 8.87
N GLU A 266 2.43 5.31 9.01
CA GLU A 266 2.54 6.33 10.04
C GLU A 266 1.71 6.02 11.28
N ARG A 267 2.20 6.52 12.42
CA ARG A 267 1.50 6.37 13.69
C ARG A 267 0.40 7.42 13.81
N PHE A 268 -0.62 7.10 14.58
CA PHE A 268 -1.64 8.07 14.98
C PHE A 268 -2.05 7.86 16.43
N THR A 269 -2.62 8.90 17.02
CA THR A 269 -3.28 8.83 18.33
C THR A 269 -4.74 9.23 18.19
N VAL A 270 -5.62 8.51 18.88
CA VAL A 270 -7.05 8.86 18.92
C VAL A 270 -7.25 10.07 19.81
N THR A 271 -7.96 11.08 19.32
CA THR A 271 -8.28 12.31 20.07
C THR A 271 -9.70 12.28 20.62
N GLU A 272 -10.67 11.88 19.80
CA GLU A 272 -12.09 11.82 20.18
C GLU A 272 -12.74 10.57 19.59
N THR A 273 -13.51 9.82 20.39
CA THR A 273 -14.21 8.61 19.93
C THR A 273 -15.69 8.90 19.75
N HIS A 274 -16.21 8.72 18.53
CA HIS A 274 -17.60 8.98 18.18
C HIS A 274 -18.49 7.75 18.30
N LYS A 275 -17.95 6.58 17.91
CA LYS A 275 -18.65 5.29 18.03
C LYS A 275 -17.67 4.22 18.50
N MET A 276 -18.17 3.31 19.33
CA MET A 276 -17.38 2.20 19.87
C MET A 276 -18.16 0.90 19.77
N ALA A 277 -17.49 -0.11 19.23
CA ALA A 277 -17.92 -1.50 19.17
C ALA A 277 -16.80 -2.41 19.70
N ASP A 278 -17.02 -3.72 19.70
CA ASP A 278 -16.07 -4.68 20.29
C ASP A 278 -14.77 -4.83 19.49
N ASP A 279 -14.84 -4.68 18.17
CA ASP A 279 -13.78 -4.94 17.19
C ASP A 279 -13.37 -3.68 16.40
N HIS A 280 -14.08 -2.57 16.58
CA HIS A 280 -13.76 -1.30 15.92
C HIS A 280 -14.30 -0.07 16.66
N ILE A 281 -13.76 1.08 16.27
CA ILE A 281 -14.26 2.41 16.67
C ILE A 281 -14.33 3.33 15.46
N ILE A 282 -15.14 4.39 15.54
CA ILE A 282 -15.08 5.53 14.63
C ILE A 282 -14.63 6.73 15.47
N ALA A 283 -13.53 7.35 15.08
CA ALA A 283 -12.85 8.33 15.93
C ALA A 283 -12.05 9.35 15.12
N ASP A 284 -11.77 10.48 15.76
CA ASP A 284 -10.82 11.46 15.27
C ASP A 284 -9.40 11.05 15.64
N ILE A 285 -8.46 11.30 14.73
CA ILE A 285 -7.07 10.90 14.89
C ILE A 285 -6.13 12.06 14.61
N ASP A 286 -5.04 12.10 15.37
CA ASP A 286 -3.89 12.96 15.11
C ASP A 286 -2.69 12.11 14.69
N MET A 287 -2.21 12.34 13.48
CA MET A 287 -1.01 11.72 12.92
C MET A 287 0.23 12.14 13.70
N GLN A 288 1.13 11.19 13.90
CA GLN A 288 2.39 11.39 14.61
C GLN A 288 3.55 11.10 13.65
N PHE A 289 4.24 12.16 13.25
CA PHE A 289 5.40 12.10 12.38
C PHE A 289 6.68 12.30 13.18
N ASP A 290 7.71 11.55 12.83
CA ASP A 290 9.05 11.79 13.37
C ASP A 290 9.62 13.05 12.71
N SER A 291 10.01 14.04 13.51
CA SER A 291 10.47 15.32 12.98
C SER A 291 11.91 15.21 12.46
N ALA A 292 12.28 15.99 11.44
CA ALA A 292 13.66 16.00 10.93
C ALA A 292 14.70 16.39 12.02
N TYR A 293 14.28 17.18 13.01
CA TYR A 293 15.12 17.61 14.14
C TYR A 293 15.38 16.51 15.17
N GLU A 294 14.61 15.41 15.15
CA GLU A 294 14.86 14.25 16.01
C GLU A 294 16.05 13.40 15.53
N ASN A 295 16.53 13.63 14.31
CA ASN A 295 17.73 12.99 13.79
C ASN A 295 19.00 13.75 14.21
N CYS A 296 19.20 13.91 15.52
CA CYS A 296 20.37 14.54 16.10
C CYS A 296 21.51 13.52 16.31
N ASP A 297 22.73 14.00 16.57
CA ASP A 297 23.91 13.15 16.81
C ASP A 297 23.66 12.12 17.92
N GLN A 298 22.87 12.48 18.93
CA GLN A 298 22.48 11.56 19.99
C GLN A 298 21.62 10.40 19.47
N ALA A 299 20.63 10.66 18.61
CA ALA A 299 19.78 9.62 18.03
C ALA A 299 20.60 8.66 17.15
N VAL A 300 21.49 9.21 16.32
CA VAL A 300 22.43 8.44 15.48
C VAL A 300 23.34 7.57 16.34
N PHE A 301 23.87 8.11 17.45
CA PHE A 301 24.69 7.35 18.39
C PHE A 301 23.93 6.19 19.03
N LEU A 302 22.71 6.43 19.54
CA LEU A 302 21.88 5.37 20.15
C LEU A 302 21.51 4.30 19.12
N ALA A 303 21.15 4.71 17.91
CA ALA A 303 20.85 3.79 16.81
C ALA A 303 22.09 2.96 16.39
N GLY A 304 23.27 3.57 16.39
CA GLY A 304 24.54 2.88 16.19
C GLY A 304 24.76 1.76 17.21
N ARG A 305 24.47 2.01 18.49
CA ARG A 305 24.56 0.97 19.55
C ARG A 305 23.60 -0.20 19.31
N ILE A 306 22.35 0.10 18.93
CA ILE A 306 21.35 -0.93 18.59
C ILE A 306 21.80 -1.75 17.39
N ARG A 307 22.28 -1.08 16.34
CA ARG A 307 22.78 -1.72 15.11
C ARG A 307 23.97 -2.64 15.40
N SER A 308 24.96 -2.16 16.17
CA SER A 308 26.12 -2.97 16.57
C SER A 308 25.68 -4.21 17.34
N PHE A 309 24.76 -4.05 18.30
CA PHE A 309 24.23 -5.20 19.04
C PHE A 309 23.57 -6.24 18.13
N ILE A 310 22.75 -5.83 17.17
CA ILE A 310 22.10 -6.75 16.20
C ILE A 310 23.15 -7.48 15.35
N ILE A 311 24.19 -6.78 14.92
CA ILE A 311 25.30 -7.34 14.14
C ILE A 311 26.09 -8.35 14.99
N ASP A 312 26.44 -7.99 16.22
CA ASP A 312 27.15 -8.86 17.16
C ASP A 312 26.34 -10.11 17.48
N LEU A 313 25.02 -9.96 17.64
CA LEU A 313 24.08 -11.06 17.83
C LEU A 313 24.10 -12.03 16.64
N ALA A 314 24.12 -11.49 15.42
CA ALA A 314 24.21 -12.29 14.20
C ALA A 314 25.56 -13.02 14.06
N HIS A 315 26.66 -12.42 14.51
CA HIS A 315 27.99 -13.04 14.47
C HIS A 315 28.29 -13.94 15.67
N SER A 316 27.46 -13.94 16.71
CA SER A 316 27.63 -14.80 17.87
C SER A 316 27.49 -16.28 17.49
N THR A 317 28.44 -17.11 17.94
CA THR A 317 28.40 -18.55 17.67
C THR A 317 27.15 -19.16 18.32
N PRO A 318 26.32 -19.92 17.58
CA PRO A 318 25.17 -20.61 18.17
C PRO A 318 25.70 -21.56 19.24
N SER A 319 25.34 -21.32 20.50
CA SER A 319 25.79 -22.17 21.60
C SER A 319 25.26 -23.58 21.36
N LYS A 320 26.16 -24.57 21.39
CA LYS A 320 25.86 -26.00 21.26
C LYS A 320 25.01 -26.55 22.42
N SER A 321 24.71 -25.72 23.43
CA SER A 321 24.02 -26.11 24.66
C SER A 321 22.57 -25.65 24.74
N PHE A 322 22.03 -25.05 23.68
CA PHE A 322 20.61 -24.69 23.64
C PHE A 322 19.75 -25.91 23.30
N CYS A 323 18.62 -26.06 23.99
CA CYS A 323 17.55 -26.96 23.54
C CYS A 323 17.19 -26.62 22.08
N ASN A 324 16.93 -27.64 21.26
CA ASN A 324 16.59 -27.53 19.83
C ASN A 324 15.50 -26.47 19.51
N THR A 325 14.72 -26.05 20.51
CA THR A 325 13.68 -25.02 20.42
C THR A 325 14.18 -23.58 20.20
N VAL A 326 15.41 -23.23 20.61
CA VAL A 326 15.95 -21.84 20.50
C VAL A 326 17.16 -21.74 19.57
N GLN A 327 17.74 -22.88 19.17
CA GLN A 327 18.91 -22.94 18.29
C GLN A 327 18.65 -22.35 16.88
N GLY A 328 17.37 -22.20 16.49
CA GLY A 328 16.96 -21.52 15.26
C GLY A 328 16.61 -20.03 15.41
N LEU A 329 16.60 -19.49 16.63
CA LEU A 329 16.09 -18.14 16.88
C LEU A 329 17.13 -17.05 16.65
N LEU A 330 18.43 -17.26 16.87
CA LEU A 330 19.47 -16.21 16.77
C LEU A 330 20.85 -16.80 16.37
N GLY A 331 21.50 -16.20 15.36
CA GLY A 331 22.79 -16.61 14.76
C GLY A 331 22.98 -16.03 13.34
N PRO A 332 24.02 -16.42 12.56
CA PRO A 332 24.29 -15.80 11.25
C PRO A 332 23.14 -15.98 10.24
N VAL A 333 22.44 -17.12 10.33
CA VAL A 333 21.29 -17.44 9.49
C VAL A 333 20.04 -16.64 9.90
N TRP A 334 19.93 -16.24 11.17
CA TRP A 334 18.81 -15.45 11.65
C TRP A 334 18.76 -14.09 10.97
N LEU A 335 19.89 -13.37 10.91
CA LEU A 335 19.92 -12.04 10.30
C LEU A 335 19.52 -12.11 8.82
N ASN A 336 20.02 -13.09 8.07
CA ASN A 336 19.62 -13.32 6.68
C ASN A 336 18.11 -13.60 6.56
N SER A 337 17.55 -14.44 7.45
CA SER A 337 16.13 -14.80 7.43
C SER A 337 15.24 -13.60 7.76
N VAL A 338 15.63 -12.83 8.77
CA VAL A 338 14.95 -11.60 9.19
C VAL A 338 15.02 -10.54 8.10
N GLN A 339 16.17 -10.35 7.46
CA GLN A 339 16.33 -9.39 6.37
C GLN A 339 15.52 -9.79 5.13
N ALA A 340 15.32 -11.09 4.88
CA ALA A 340 14.46 -11.57 3.80
C ALA A 340 12.97 -11.21 4.05
N VAL A 341 12.54 -11.15 5.31
CA VAL A 341 11.15 -10.84 5.70
C VAL A 341 10.93 -9.32 5.81
N TYR A 342 11.77 -8.64 6.60
CA TYR A 342 11.56 -7.23 6.99
C TYR A 342 12.41 -6.23 6.19
N GLY A 343 13.29 -6.71 5.31
CA GLY A 343 14.23 -5.87 4.56
C GLY A 343 15.57 -5.69 5.27
N PRO A 344 16.54 -5.04 4.62
CA PRO A 344 17.91 -4.92 5.12
C PRO A 344 17.97 -4.13 6.43
N LEU A 345 18.94 -4.47 7.29
CA LEU A 345 19.22 -3.72 8.51
C LEU A 345 19.55 -2.25 8.17
N PRO A 346 18.73 -1.27 8.61
CA PRO A 346 18.91 0.14 8.24
C PRO A 346 20.19 0.74 8.81
N LEU A 347 20.71 1.77 8.14
CA LEU A 347 21.94 2.46 8.56
C LEU A 347 21.70 3.38 9.76
N SER A 348 22.77 3.68 10.52
CA SER A 348 22.76 4.52 11.72
C SER A 348 22.25 5.94 11.48
N GLU A 349 22.42 6.46 10.27
CA GLU A 349 22.00 7.80 9.88
C GLU A 349 20.47 7.91 9.72
N ASN A 350 19.76 6.79 9.82
CA ASN A 350 18.30 6.75 9.94
C ASN A 350 17.87 6.05 11.25
N PRO A 351 17.94 6.76 12.40
CA PRO A 351 17.63 6.20 13.72
C PRO A 351 16.19 5.71 13.84
N ALA A 352 15.22 6.38 13.22
CA ALA A 352 13.82 5.97 13.20
C ALA A 352 13.64 4.62 12.51
N ALA A 353 14.29 4.41 11.35
CA ALA A 353 14.26 3.12 10.67
C ALA A 353 14.89 2.01 11.52
N ILE A 354 16.03 2.27 12.19
CA ILE A 354 16.63 1.29 13.11
C ILE A 354 15.68 0.97 14.28
N CYS A 355 15.04 1.98 14.86
CA CYS A 355 14.11 1.80 15.97
C CYS A 355 12.98 0.84 15.62
N TRP A 356 12.28 1.09 14.50
CA TRP A 356 11.18 0.24 14.07
C TRP A 356 11.65 -1.14 13.61
N TRP A 357 12.77 -1.21 12.88
CA TRP A 357 13.34 -2.49 12.46
C TRP A 357 13.72 -3.34 13.66
N ALA A 358 14.39 -2.77 14.67
CA ALA A 358 14.74 -3.48 15.90
C ALA A 358 13.50 -4.02 16.62
N ALA A 359 12.44 -3.23 16.73
CA ALA A 359 11.18 -3.64 17.35
C ALA A 359 10.48 -4.81 16.63
N LEU A 360 10.68 -4.94 15.32
CA LEU A 360 10.13 -6.04 14.53
C LEU A 360 10.86 -7.36 14.80
N VAL A 361 12.17 -7.29 15.03
CA VAL A 361 13.03 -8.48 15.07
C VAL A 361 13.33 -8.97 16.47
N LEU A 362 13.29 -8.07 17.46
CA LEU A 362 13.54 -8.43 18.84
C LEU A 362 12.33 -9.19 19.43
N PRO A 363 12.57 -10.28 20.18
CA PRO A 363 11.54 -11.12 20.75
C PRO A 363 10.96 -10.47 22.02
N VAL A 364 10.20 -9.39 21.83
CA VAL A 364 9.56 -8.63 22.91
C VAL A 364 8.04 -8.81 22.86
N GLY A 365 7.40 -8.79 24.02
CA GLY A 365 5.96 -8.93 24.15
C GLY A 365 5.16 -7.81 23.47
N ILE A 366 3.86 -8.06 23.31
CA ILE A 366 2.94 -7.15 22.61
C ILE A 366 2.76 -5.83 23.37
N GLN A 367 2.76 -5.87 24.70
CA GLN A 367 2.57 -4.67 25.54
C GLN A 367 3.73 -3.68 25.45
N GLU A 368 4.95 -4.22 25.39
CA GLU A 368 6.16 -3.44 25.22
C GLU A 368 6.19 -2.81 23.82
N LYS A 369 5.84 -3.58 22.77
CA LYS A 369 5.69 -3.04 21.41
C LYS A 369 4.63 -1.93 21.34
N TYR A 370 3.51 -2.08 22.07
CA TYR A 370 2.50 -1.03 22.17
C TYR A 370 3.03 0.21 22.89
N SER A 371 3.82 0.03 23.96
CA SER A 371 4.46 1.13 24.68
C SER A 371 5.46 1.88 23.79
N LEU A 372 6.25 1.16 22.98
CA LEU A 372 7.12 1.77 21.97
C LEU A 372 6.30 2.59 20.95
N LEU A 373 5.19 2.03 20.46
CA LEU A 373 4.32 2.72 19.49
C LEU A 373 3.74 4.02 20.08
N ALA A 374 3.33 3.99 21.34
CA ALA A 374 2.78 5.12 22.09
C ALA A 374 3.84 6.16 22.50
N THR A 375 5.13 5.83 22.45
CA THR A 375 6.21 6.74 22.87
C THR A 375 6.43 7.82 21.82
N PRO A 376 6.26 9.12 22.16
CA PRO A 376 6.21 10.19 21.17
C PRO A 376 7.59 10.52 20.58
N THR A 377 8.62 10.64 21.42
CA THR A 377 9.96 11.07 20.98
C THR A 377 10.79 9.90 20.46
N LEU A 378 11.60 10.17 19.43
CA LEU A 378 12.51 9.15 18.89
C LEU A 378 13.58 8.71 19.89
N ILE A 379 14.12 9.63 20.68
CA ILE A 379 15.15 9.33 21.68
C ILE A 379 14.62 8.36 22.74
N ASP A 380 13.42 8.60 23.27
CA ASP A 380 12.82 7.71 24.26
C ASP A 380 12.53 6.33 23.68
N ARG A 381 12.07 6.28 22.42
CA ARG A 381 11.89 5.01 21.71
C ARG A 381 13.21 4.23 21.59
N LEU A 382 14.30 4.88 21.17
CA LEU A 382 15.62 4.25 21.06
C LEU A 382 16.13 3.75 22.42
N ASN A 383 15.94 4.53 23.48
CA ASN A 383 16.30 4.12 24.84
C ASN A 383 15.49 2.91 25.30
N LEU A 384 14.21 2.84 24.93
CA LEU A 384 13.33 1.72 25.24
C LEU A 384 13.75 0.44 24.49
N ILE A 385 14.21 0.56 23.23
CA ILE A 385 14.85 -0.58 22.54
C ILE A 385 16.13 -1.01 23.27
N LEU A 386 16.97 -0.07 23.70
CA LEU A 386 18.21 -0.38 24.41
C LEU A 386 17.95 -1.05 25.77
N SER A 387 16.87 -0.69 26.48
CA SER A 387 16.51 -1.39 27.72
C SER A 387 16.10 -2.84 27.43
N TRP A 388 15.33 -3.10 26.37
CA TRP A 388 15.02 -4.47 25.95
C TRP A 388 16.28 -5.28 25.63
N ILE A 389 17.24 -4.67 24.94
CA ILE A 389 18.52 -5.29 24.62
C ILE A 389 19.29 -5.64 25.92
N HIS A 390 19.30 -4.74 26.89
CA HIS A 390 19.95 -4.97 28.18
C HIS A 390 19.31 -6.13 28.95
N ASP A 391 17.97 -6.17 28.98
CA ASP A 391 17.22 -7.24 29.63
C ASP A 391 17.47 -8.60 28.96
N LEU A 392 17.47 -8.64 27.63
CA LEU A 392 17.78 -9.85 26.86
C LEU A 392 19.20 -10.36 27.13
N ASN A 393 20.20 -9.47 27.16
CA ASN A 393 21.58 -9.84 27.51
C ASN A 393 21.67 -10.42 28.93
N SER A 394 21.04 -9.75 29.90
CA SER A 394 21.02 -10.21 31.30
C SER A 394 20.36 -11.58 31.43
N GLN A 395 19.25 -11.83 30.72
CA GLN A 395 18.60 -13.14 30.69
C GLN A 395 19.48 -14.21 30.05
N TRP A 396 20.20 -13.89 28.97
CA TRP A 396 21.12 -14.83 28.31
C TRP A 396 22.33 -15.18 29.18
N ASP A 397 22.94 -14.21 29.85
CA ASP A 397 24.06 -14.46 30.75
C ASP A 397 23.64 -15.36 31.91
N ASN A 398 22.47 -15.11 32.50
CA ASN A 398 21.90 -15.95 33.54
C ASN A 398 21.64 -17.38 33.03
N CYS A 399 21.07 -17.55 31.83
CA CYS A 399 20.86 -18.86 31.23
C CYS A 399 22.18 -19.61 30.99
N ARG A 400 23.21 -18.93 30.45
CA ARG A 400 24.53 -19.52 30.22
C ARG A 400 25.19 -19.96 31.53
N GLN A 401 25.09 -19.15 32.58
CA GLN A 401 25.62 -19.50 33.90
C GLN A 401 24.89 -20.69 34.52
N LEU A 402 23.56 -20.77 34.40
CA LEU A 402 22.78 -21.92 34.89
C LEU A 402 23.17 -23.20 34.15
N VAL A 403 23.25 -23.15 32.82
CA VAL A 403 23.69 -24.28 31.99
C VAL A 403 25.10 -24.74 32.37
N ALA A 404 26.05 -23.81 32.52
CA ALA A 404 27.42 -24.14 32.94
C ALA A 404 27.47 -24.79 34.35
N LYS A 405 26.60 -24.35 35.28
CA LYS A 405 26.46 -24.97 36.60
C LYS A 405 25.84 -26.37 36.53
N PHE A 406 24.87 -26.59 35.63
CA PHE A 406 24.25 -27.90 35.44
C PHE A 406 25.20 -28.90 34.75
N THR A 407 25.95 -28.49 33.72
CA THR A 407 26.94 -29.36 33.07
C THR A 407 28.09 -29.72 34.00
N ALA A 408 28.53 -28.80 34.86
CA ALA A 408 29.53 -29.08 35.90
C ALA A 408 29.05 -30.09 36.96
N ARG A 409 27.74 -30.21 37.20
CA ARG A 409 27.15 -31.17 38.15
C ARG A 409 26.90 -32.57 37.58
N ILE A 410 26.74 -32.70 36.26
CA ILE A 410 26.51 -33.99 35.59
C ILE A 410 27.85 -34.68 35.24
N GLY A 411 28.94 -33.93 35.22
CA GLY A 411 30.31 -34.44 35.03
C GLY A 411 31.03 -34.90 36.32
N GLN A 412 30.32 -34.93 37.46
CA GLN A 412 30.74 -35.58 38.71
C GLN A 412 29.84 -36.81 38.92
#